data_AF-A0A956YJZ3-F1
#
_entry.id   AF-A0A956YJZ3-F1
#
_cell.length_a   1.000
_cell.length_b   1.000
_cell.length_c   1.000
_cell.angle_alpha   90.00
_cell.angle_beta   90.00
_cell.angle_gamma   90.00
#
_symmetry.space_group_name_H-M   'P 1'
#
loop_
_entity.id
_entity.type
_entity.pdbx_description
1 polymer ?
#
loop_
_entity_poly.entity_id
_entity_poly.type
_entity_poly.pdbx_seq_one_letter_code
_entity_poly.pdbx_strand_id
1 'polypeptide(L)'
;MERQMDGDYWLTRWETVRDSLEEILFYADEEAAAWDEELLEEEVHELQQSDIANELLWQLLRFGDTLFRFFYKGYYGTVVTDAPTFDDPALRKALAKLALTDDFFDRKTHPPAYVFNSLFKQVSIDFLRIQRAAQMRLGGGAATFILDNLLMADVLAERALNQGGHNSSLGFQFKDTRILTYPNDQIEIRILPYANALFIGFPISAFALLYESPLVLSPDYLALAHEAGHLVYRFGVIPKKHLEPGTAAINTVIQNNLRQQLAVRLAKLGKSQYDWLFAWLEELFADVYGCFIEGPLYGAAFQSLMFADPPVDIHQHDSHHPVPVLRPYIHRQIMRSMTQHPHSQWPAWAITAADSLTAEWQQTVVNMWPGWVQSKWPNADNSQIDLTATSYDVDKRTLKATTILDGTQIAVDLIVDKLFGWGATCSSHDWRGLFKGETAVTTLSDAFDVGTALTEQYQETAEKLLIAKFEKLNAAETESAASAQTNQIRQALQNQLTQVNYSRQLVELLLHGSWSDEGPKGNINPDSIDEPGT
;
A
#
# COMPACT_ATOMS: atom_id res chain seq x y z
N MET A 1 1.38 -11.03 42.87
CA MET A 1 0.23 -10.24 43.35
C MET A 1 -0.79 -10.14 42.23
N GLU A 2 -1.21 -11.29 41.68
CA GLU A 2 -2.30 -11.35 40.71
C GLU A 2 -3.61 -11.30 41.51
N ARG A 3 -4.20 -10.11 41.66
CA ARG A 3 -5.64 -10.09 41.98
C ARG A 3 -6.31 -10.77 40.80
N GLN A 4 -7.02 -11.87 41.06
CA GLN A 4 -7.92 -12.45 40.06
C GLN A 4 -8.85 -11.33 39.60
N MET A 5 -8.68 -10.89 38.35
CA MET A 5 -9.62 -9.99 37.70
C MET A 5 -10.91 -10.80 37.49
N ASP A 6 -11.86 -10.59 38.40
CA ASP A 6 -13.19 -11.20 38.35
C ASP A 6 -14.07 -10.51 37.29
N GLY A 7 -15.30 -11.01 37.13
CA GLY A 7 -16.24 -10.43 36.18
C GLY A 7 -16.49 -8.93 36.45
N ASP A 8 -16.70 -8.56 37.71
CA ASP A 8 -17.03 -7.19 38.10
C ASP A 8 -15.95 -6.19 37.65
N TYR A 9 -14.66 -6.55 37.77
CA TYR A 9 -13.56 -5.73 37.25
C TYR A 9 -13.70 -5.43 35.75
N TRP A 10 -13.97 -6.45 34.94
CA TRP A 10 -14.08 -6.30 33.49
C TRP A 10 -15.32 -5.50 33.09
N LEU A 11 -16.44 -5.73 33.79
CA LEU A 11 -17.70 -5.04 33.55
C LEU A 11 -17.57 -3.54 33.84
N THR A 12 -17.06 -3.16 35.02
CA THR A 12 -16.86 -1.75 35.38
C THR A 12 -15.91 -1.05 34.39
N ARG A 13 -14.85 -1.73 33.95
CA ARG A 13 -13.91 -1.16 32.98
C ARG A 13 -14.57 -0.94 31.61
N TRP A 14 -15.42 -1.86 31.16
CA TRP A 14 -16.17 -1.68 29.92
C TRP A 14 -17.21 -0.57 30.01
N GLU A 15 -17.98 -0.51 31.10
CA GLU A 15 -18.96 0.56 31.33
C GLU A 15 -18.28 1.93 31.31
N THR A 16 -17.10 2.06 31.92
CA THR A 16 -16.31 3.30 31.85
C THR A 16 -15.96 3.70 30.41
N VAL A 17 -15.49 2.74 29.59
CA VAL A 17 -15.16 3.00 28.17
C VAL A 17 -16.40 3.38 27.38
N ARG A 18 -17.50 2.65 27.57
CA ARG A 18 -18.78 2.92 26.90
C ARG A 18 -19.30 4.31 27.23
N ASP A 19 -19.36 4.65 28.52
CA ASP A 19 -19.90 5.93 28.99
C ASP A 19 -19.05 7.11 28.45
N SER A 20 -17.72 6.97 28.40
CA SER A 20 -16.85 7.98 27.77
C SER A 20 -17.10 8.13 26.26
N LEU A 21 -17.34 7.03 25.54
CA LEU A 21 -17.66 7.08 24.11
C LEU A 21 -19.04 7.70 23.85
N GLU A 22 -20.03 7.37 24.68
CA GLU A 22 -21.38 7.98 24.61
C GLU A 22 -21.32 9.48 24.88
N GLU A 23 -20.52 9.92 25.86
CA GLU A 23 -20.31 11.34 26.14
C GLU A 23 -19.67 12.08 24.95
N ILE A 24 -18.63 11.50 24.33
CA ILE A 24 -18.01 12.07 23.12
C ILE A 24 -19.01 12.19 21.97
N LEU A 25 -19.80 11.14 21.74
CA LEU A 25 -20.83 11.11 20.70
C LEU A 25 -21.93 12.15 20.95
N PHE A 26 -22.36 12.30 22.20
CA PHE A 26 -23.34 13.30 22.59
C PHE A 26 -22.87 14.72 22.26
N TYR A 27 -21.61 15.06 22.57
CA TYR A 27 -21.05 16.36 22.23
C TYR A 27 -20.91 16.58 20.71
N ALA A 28 -20.54 15.53 19.96
CA ALA A 28 -20.45 15.62 18.50
C ALA A 28 -21.83 15.87 17.85
N ASP A 29 -22.89 15.25 18.36
CA ASP A 29 -24.26 15.47 17.89
C ASP A 29 -24.77 16.88 18.27
N GLU A 30 -24.46 17.38 19.48
CA GLU A 30 -24.80 18.75 19.88
C GLU A 30 -24.08 19.81 19.02
N GLU A 31 -22.80 19.59 18.73
CA GLU A 31 -22.02 20.47 17.86
C GLU A 31 -22.59 20.47 16.44
N ALA A 32 -22.87 19.30 15.85
CA ALA A 32 -23.47 19.20 14.53
C ALA A 32 -24.86 19.89 14.45
N ALA A 33 -25.67 19.80 15.51
CA ALA A 33 -26.98 20.46 15.57
C ALA A 33 -26.91 22.00 15.71
N ALA A 34 -25.76 22.53 16.15
CA ALA A 34 -25.55 23.97 16.30
C ALA A 34 -25.13 24.66 14.98
N TRP A 35 -24.79 23.90 13.95
CA TRP A 35 -24.41 24.42 12.64
C TRP A 35 -25.70 24.73 11.85
N ASP A 36 -26.05 26.01 11.80
CA ASP A 36 -27.32 26.58 11.29
C ASP A 36 -27.52 26.35 9.77
N GLU A 37 -28.76 26.45 9.26
CA GLU A 37 -29.18 26.12 7.87
C GLU A 37 -28.53 26.97 6.75
N GLU A 38 -27.66 27.93 7.07
CA GLU A 38 -27.11 28.93 6.14
C GLU A 38 -25.64 28.66 5.77
N LEU A 39 -25.26 27.40 5.61
CA LEU A 39 -23.89 26.98 5.33
C LEU A 39 -23.55 27.03 3.83
N LEU A 40 -22.34 27.49 3.53
CA LEU A 40 -21.73 27.53 2.20
C LEU A 40 -21.38 26.11 1.72
N GLU A 41 -21.22 25.91 0.40
CA GLU A 41 -20.91 24.59 -0.19
C GLU A 41 -19.66 23.91 0.40
N GLU A 42 -18.69 24.68 0.89
CA GLU A 42 -17.48 24.15 1.56
C GLU A 42 -17.81 23.51 2.93
N GLU A 43 -18.77 24.05 3.66
CA GLU A 43 -19.21 23.55 4.97
C GLU A 43 -20.07 22.28 4.85
N VAL A 44 -20.70 22.05 3.69
CA VAL A 44 -21.44 20.81 3.39
C VAL A 44 -20.52 19.59 3.36
N HIS A 45 -19.28 19.75 2.89
CA HIS A 45 -18.31 18.64 2.87
C HIS A 45 -17.80 18.31 4.28
N GLU A 46 -17.56 19.33 5.11
CA GLU A 46 -17.15 19.15 6.51
C GLU A 46 -18.23 18.40 7.31
N LEU A 47 -19.51 18.75 7.12
CA LEU A 47 -20.64 18.05 7.73
C LEU A 47 -20.72 16.57 7.33
N GLN A 48 -20.56 16.25 6.04
CA GLN A 48 -20.60 14.87 5.57
C GLN A 48 -19.49 14.00 6.19
N GLN A 49 -18.30 14.57 6.42
CA GLN A 49 -17.19 13.86 7.03
C GLN A 49 -17.37 13.69 8.55
N SER A 50 -17.94 14.69 9.21
CA SER A 50 -18.35 14.61 10.63
C SER A 50 -19.40 13.50 10.82
N ASP A 51 -20.40 13.44 9.95
CA ASP A 51 -21.44 12.41 9.97
C ASP A 51 -20.86 11.00 9.80
N ILE A 52 -19.90 10.82 8.89
CA ILE A 52 -19.21 9.53 8.70
C ILE A 52 -18.45 9.14 9.97
N ALA A 53 -17.70 10.06 10.56
CA ALA A 53 -16.95 9.79 11.78
C ALA A 53 -17.87 9.42 12.96
N ASN A 54 -18.97 10.16 13.13
CA ASN A 54 -19.97 9.91 14.16
C ASN A 54 -20.66 8.56 13.95
N GLU A 55 -21.06 8.24 12.72
CA GLU A 55 -21.64 6.94 12.38
C GLU A 55 -20.67 5.79 12.72
N LEU A 56 -19.38 5.93 12.38
CA LEU A 56 -18.36 4.94 12.68
C LEU A 56 -18.12 4.78 14.18
N LEU A 57 -18.14 5.87 14.95
CA LEU A 57 -18.04 5.84 16.41
C LEU A 57 -19.23 5.11 17.05
N TRP A 58 -20.45 5.39 16.57
CA TRP A 58 -21.65 4.68 17.01
C TRP A 58 -21.58 3.17 16.69
N GLN A 59 -21.12 2.81 15.49
CA GLN A 59 -20.94 1.41 15.08
C GLN A 59 -19.87 0.70 15.93
N LEU A 60 -18.74 1.37 16.18
CA LEU A 60 -17.68 0.86 17.05
C LEU A 60 -18.19 0.60 18.47
N LEU A 61 -18.93 1.55 19.04
CA LEU A 61 -19.52 1.43 20.38
C LEU A 61 -20.46 0.22 20.47
N ARG A 62 -21.40 0.11 19.52
CA ARG A 62 -22.37 -1.01 19.49
C ARG A 62 -21.67 -2.36 19.33
N PHE A 63 -20.68 -2.45 18.45
CA PHE A 63 -19.93 -3.68 18.25
C PHE A 63 -19.07 -4.06 19.45
N GLY A 64 -18.35 -3.09 20.02
CA GLY A 64 -17.56 -3.28 21.22
C GLY A 64 -18.42 -3.80 22.38
N ASP A 65 -19.61 -3.20 22.59
CA ASP A 65 -20.54 -3.61 23.65
C ASP A 65 -21.05 -5.03 23.41
N THR A 66 -21.36 -5.32 22.16
CA THR A 66 -21.84 -6.64 21.74
C THR A 66 -20.79 -7.72 21.95
N LEU A 67 -19.55 -7.51 21.48
CA LEU A 67 -18.44 -8.45 21.68
C LEU A 67 -18.10 -8.60 23.16
N PHE A 68 -18.03 -7.48 23.91
CA PHE A 68 -17.75 -7.51 25.33
C PHE A 68 -18.78 -8.38 26.05
N ARG A 69 -20.08 -8.12 25.84
CA ARG A 69 -21.15 -8.91 26.46
C ARG A 69 -21.13 -10.37 26.02
N PHE A 70 -20.79 -10.68 24.77
CA PHE A 70 -20.65 -12.05 24.29
C PHE A 70 -19.56 -12.81 25.06
N PHE A 71 -18.35 -12.25 25.13
CA PHE A 71 -17.24 -12.88 25.87
C PHE A 71 -17.47 -12.88 27.39
N TYR A 72 -18.04 -11.81 27.94
CA TYR A 72 -18.38 -11.70 29.35
C TYR A 72 -19.36 -12.80 29.77
N LYS A 73 -20.45 -12.98 29.03
CA LYS A 73 -21.42 -14.05 29.27
C LYS A 73 -20.79 -15.43 29.10
N GLY A 74 -19.98 -15.63 28.06
CA GLY A 74 -19.31 -16.90 27.80
C GLY A 74 -18.34 -17.31 28.92
N TYR A 75 -17.57 -16.36 29.46
CA TYR A 75 -16.62 -16.64 30.54
C TYR A 75 -17.24 -16.67 31.93
N TYR A 76 -18.19 -15.78 32.25
CA TYR A 76 -18.67 -15.57 33.62
C TYR A 76 -20.11 -16.00 33.88
N GLY A 77 -20.87 -16.38 32.85
CA GLY A 77 -22.08 -17.16 32.99
C GLY A 77 -23.23 -16.47 33.74
N THR A 78 -24.11 -15.82 32.98
CA THR A 78 -25.55 -15.89 33.26
C THR A 78 -26.22 -16.56 32.07
N VAL A 79 -27.10 -17.52 32.33
CA VAL A 79 -27.84 -18.26 31.28
C VAL A 79 -28.52 -17.25 30.35
N VAL A 80 -28.28 -17.39 29.05
CA VAL A 80 -28.77 -16.47 28.01
C VAL A 80 -30.29 -16.66 27.86
N THR A 81 -31.09 -15.87 28.56
CA THR A 81 -32.49 -15.62 28.15
C THR A 81 -32.58 -14.41 27.22
N ASP A 82 -31.68 -13.44 27.40
CA ASP A 82 -31.59 -12.24 26.58
C ASP A 82 -30.25 -12.23 25.83
N ALA A 83 -30.18 -12.97 24.72
CA ALA A 83 -29.12 -12.77 23.75
C ALA A 83 -29.26 -11.33 23.21
N PRO A 84 -28.16 -10.59 23.01
CA PRO A 84 -28.21 -9.34 22.25
C PRO A 84 -29.02 -9.60 20.97
N THR A 85 -30.01 -8.77 20.69
CA THR A 85 -30.67 -8.78 19.39
C THR A 85 -29.64 -8.25 18.40
N PHE A 86 -28.83 -9.15 17.87
CA PHE A 86 -28.06 -8.87 16.67
C PHE A 86 -29.06 -8.63 15.56
N ASP A 87 -29.12 -7.40 15.05
CA ASP A 87 -29.94 -7.09 13.88
C ASP A 87 -29.43 -7.83 12.64
N ASP A 88 -28.15 -8.26 12.64
CA ASP A 88 -27.56 -9.13 11.62
C ASP A 88 -27.75 -10.63 11.95
N PRO A 89 -28.60 -11.35 11.20
CA PRO A 89 -28.81 -12.79 11.37
C PRO A 89 -27.57 -13.64 11.08
N ALA A 90 -26.65 -13.18 10.22
CA ALA A 90 -25.44 -13.90 9.86
C ALA A 90 -24.44 -13.88 11.02
N LEU A 91 -24.22 -12.72 11.64
CA LEU A 91 -23.38 -12.58 12.83
C LEU A 91 -23.94 -13.42 13.99
N ARG A 92 -25.28 -13.39 14.19
CA ARG A 92 -25.95 -14.24 15.19
C ARG A 92 -25.68 -15.72 14.97
N LYS A 93 -25.77 -16.19 13.72
CA LYS A 93 -25.51 -17.58 13.34
C LYS A 93 -24.02 -17.95 13.51
N ALA A 94 -23.11 -17.05 13.18
CA ALA A 94 -21.67 -17.26 13.35
C ALA A 94 -21.28 -17.36 14.82
N LEU A 95 -21.76 -16.42 15.66
CA LEU A 95 -21.51 -16.42 17.10
C LEU A 95 -22.18 -17.60 17.80
N ALA A 96 -23.38 -18.00 17.39
CA ALA A 96 -24.01 -19.23 17.88
C ALA A 96 -23.18 -20.47 17.54
N LYS A 97 -22.62 -20.54 16.32
CA LYS A 97 -21.74 -21.64 15.93
C LYS A 97 -20.44 -21.68 16.75
N LEU A 98 -19.86 -20.51 17.07
CA LEU A 98 -18.66 -20.38 17.91
C LEU A 98 -18.95 -20.72 19.38
N ALA A 99 -20.11 -20.29 19.90
CA ALA A 99 -20.54 -20.59 21.26
C ALA A 99 -20.85 -22.08 21.50
N LEU A 100 -21.10 -22.85 20.44
CA LEU A 100 -21.38 -24.29 20.51
C LEU A 100 -20.12 -25.17 20.52
N THR A 101 -18.93 -24.59 20.37
CA THR A 101 -17.67 -25.32 20.50
C THR A 101 -17.11 -25.09 21.91
N ASP A 102 -17.10 -26.12 22.76
CA ASP A 102 -16.59 -26.07 24.14
C ASP A 102 -15.13 -25.54 24.22
N ASP A 103 -14.37 -25.65 23.13
CA ASP A 103 -13.00 -25.16 22.99
C ASP A 103 -12.88 -23.63 22.83
N PHE A 104 -13.95 -22.93 22.44
CA PHE A 104 -13.86 -21.50 22.09
C PHE A 104 -13.63 -20.59 23.32
N PHE A 105 -14.20 -20.97 24.47
CA PHE A 105 -13.96 -20.31 25.75
C PHE A 105 -12.93 -21.08 26.60
N ASP A 106 -12.06 -21.87 25.96
CA ASP A 106 -10.98 -22.54 26.66
C ASP A 106 -10.07 -21.50 27.32
N ARG A 107 -10.23 -21.37 28.64
CA ARG A 107 -9.47 -20.44 29.47
C ARG A 107 -7.98 -20.73 29.49
N LYS A 108 -7.53 -21.91 29.02
CA LYS A 108 -6.10 -22.25 28.93
C LYS A 108 -5.46 -21.60 27.72
N THR A 109 -6.11 -21.63 26.56
CA THR A 109 -5.59 -21.05 25.32
C THR A 109 -5.97 -19.58 25.17
N HIS A 110 -7.14 -19.18 25.66
CA HIS A 110 -7.64 -17.80 25.60
C HIS A 110 -8.14 -17.35 26.97
N PRO A 111 -7.25 -16.99 27.91
CA PRO A 111 -7.66 -16.49 29.21
C PRO A 111 -8.57 -15.26 29.08
N PRO A 112 -9.61 -15.08 29.93
CA PRO A 112 -10.51 -13.93 29.87
C PRO A 112 -9.76 -12.60 29.85
N ALA A 113 -8.72 -12.48 30.67
CA ALA A 113 -7.88 -11.28 30.73
C ALA A 113 -7.19 -10.95 29.41
N TYR A 114 -6.76 -11.97 28.65
CA TYR A 114 -6.17 -11.77 27.33
C TYR A 114 -7.23 -11.28 26.33
N VAL A 115 -8.42 -11.90 26.33
CA VAL A 115 -9.50 -11.56 25.41
C VAL A 115 -10.04 -10.16 25.66
N PHE A 116 -10.39 -9.80 26.91
CA PHE A 116 -10.91 -8.47 27.21
C PHE A 116 -9.86 -7.38 27.00
N ASN A 117 -8.59 -7.61 27.36
CA ASN A 117 -7.53 -6.63 27.08
C ASN A 117 -7.34 -6.45 25.57
N SER A 118 -7.40 -7.52 24.78
CA SER A 118 -7.31 -7.44 23.31
C SER A 118 -8.48 -6.66 22.73
N LEU A 119 -9.70 -6.92 23.22
CA LEU A 119 -10.90 -6.19 22.81
C LEU A 119 -10.79 -4.70 23.14
N PHE A 120 -10.47 -4.35 24.39
CA PHE A 120 -10.33 -2.94 24.79
C PHE A 120 -9.23 -2.25 24.01
N LYS A 121 -8.07 -2.89 23.83
CA LYS A 121 -6.98 -2.35 23.03
C LYS A 121 -7.43 -2.08 21.60
N GLN A 122 -8.18 -3.00 20.99
CA GLN A 122 -8.67 -2.86 19.63
C GLN A 122 -9.69 -1.70 19.52
N VAL A 123 -10.67 -1.63 20.43
CA VAL A 123 -11.64 -0.53 20.48
C VAL A 123 -10.94 0.82 20.67
N SER A 124 -9.96 0.91 21.57
CA SER A 124 -9.20 2.15 21.77
C SER A 124 -8.38 2.54 20.56
N ILE A 125 -7.74 1.58 19.88
CA ILE A 125 -6.96 1.86 18.65
C ILE A 125 -7.88 2.38 17.55
N ASP A 126 -9.02 1.74 17.33
CA ASP A 126 -9.96 2.14 16.28
C ASP A 126 -10.60 3.51 16.59
N PHE A 127 -10.95 3.76 17.86
CA PHE A 127 -11.40 5.07 18.32
C PHE A 127 -10.38 6.18 17.99
N LEU A 128 -9.10 5.98 18.37
CA LEU A 128 -8.04 6.97 18.12
C LEU A 128 -7.83 7.21 16.61
N ARG A 129 -8.05 6.21 15.77
CA ARG A 129 -7.94 6.33 14.32
C ARG A 129 -9.12 7.08 13.72
N ILE A 130 -10.35 6.77 14.15
CA ILE A 130 -11.54 7.54 13.73
C ILE A 130 -11.38 9.00 14.14
N GLN A 131 -10.98 9.24 15.40
CA GLN A 131 -10.72 10.59 15.89
C GLN A 131 -9.65 11.30 15.07
N ARG A 132 -8.53 10.64 14.74
CA ARG A 132 -7.47 11.24 13.91
C ARG A 132 -7.96 11.55 12.50
N ALA A 133 -8.73 10.64 11.88
CA ALA A 133 -9.28 10.83 10.55
C ALA A 133 -10.24 12.05 10.51
N ALA A 134 -11.06 12.20 11.55
CA ALA A 134 -11.98 13.33 11.72
C ALA A 134 -11.23 14.65 11.99
N GLN A 135 -10.34 14.67 12.98
CA GLN A 135 -9.56 15.87 13.36
C GLN A 135 -8.77 16.46 12.19
N MET A 136 -8.20 15.61 11.34
CA MET A 136 -7.40 16.04 10.19
C MET A 136 -8.25 16.58 9.03
N ARG A 137 -9.56 16.28 9.02
CA ARG A 137 -10.51 16.85 8.06
C ARG A 137 -11.20 18.10 8.60
N LEU A 138 -11.39 18.20 9.91
CA LEU A 138 -12.09 19.31 10.59
C LEU A 138 -11.17 20.44 11.07
N GLY A 139 -9.85 20.23 11.10
CA GLY A 139 -8.89 21.16 11.72
C GLY A 139 -8.55 22.39 10.85
N GLY A 140 -9.44 23.37 10.74
CA GLY A 140 -9.31 24.52 9.83
C GLY A 140 -7.92 25.20 9.68
N GLY A 141 -7.70 25.84 8.51
CA GLY A 141 -6.60 26.78 8.21
C GLY A 141 -5.26 26.18 7.80
N ALA A 142 -4.71 25.23 8.57
CA ALA A 142 -3.50 24.47 8.22
C ALA A 142 -3.82 23.06 7.69
N ALA A 143 -5.08 22.62 7.79
CA ALA A 143 -5.54 21.33 7.29
C ALA A 143 -5.91 21.31 5.81
N THR A 144 -5.98 22.43 5.08
CA THR A 144 -6.37 22.37 3.65
C THR A 144 -5.45 21.43 2.85
N PHE A 145 -4.14 21.53 3.08
CA PHE A 145 -3.18 20.63 2.46
C PHE A 145 -3.36 19.16 2.85
N ILE A 146 -3.52 18.87 4.15
CA ILE A 146 -3.71 17.49 4.63
C ILE A 146 -5.05 16.95 4.10
N LEU A 147 -6.08 17.78 4.08
CA LEU A 147 -7.40 17.47 3.55
C LEU A 147 -7.31 17.13 2.06
N ASP A 148 -6.68 17.97 1.23
CA ASP A 148 -6.50 17.71 -0.21
C ASP A 148 -5.80 16.37 -0.46
N ASN A 149 -4.77 16.07 0.34
CA ASN A 149 -4.05 14.81 0.28
C ASN A 149 -4.92 13.61 0.69
N LEU A 150 -5.74 13.77 1.73
CA LEU A 150 -6.66 12.74 2.19
C LEU A 150 -7.80 12.51 1.18
N LEU A 151 -8.30 13.55 0.53
CA LEU A 151 -9.30 13.44 -0.53
C LEU A 151 -8.71 12.74 -1.76
N MET A 152 -7.47 13.08 -2.15
CA MET A 152 -6.77 12.35 -3.20
C MET A 152 -6.58 10.88 -2.81
N ALA A 153 -6.17 10.61 -1.56
CA ALA A 153 -6.01 9.28 -1.03
C ALA A 153 -7.32 8.47 -1.10
N ASP A 154 -8.45 9.08 -0.72
CA ASP A 154 -9.78 8.47 -0.76
C ASP A 154 -10.14 8.09 -2.20
N VAL A 155 -9.89 8.98 -3.18
CA VAL A 155 -10.14 8.72 -4.61
C VAL A 155 -9.25 7.60 -5.15
N LEU A 156 -7.95 7.61 -4.80
CA LEU A 156 -7.02 6.57 -5.23
C LEU A 156 -7.39 5.21 -4.64
N ALA A 157 -7.78 5.19 -3.36
CA ALA A 157 -8.23 3.97 -2.70
C ALA A 157 -9.52 3.44 -3.30
N GLU A 158 -10.50 4.31 -3.52
CA GLU A 158 -11.76 3.94 -4.17
C GLU A 158 -11.49 3.34 -5.53
N ARG A 159 -10.60 3.94 -6.33
CA ARG A 159 -10.18 3.36 -7.60
C ARG A 159 -9.52 2.02 -7.39
N ALA A 160 -8.43 1.93 -6.62
CA ALA A 160 -7.70 0.68 -6.41
C ALA A 160 -8.60 -0.49 -5.99
N LEU A 161 -9.65 -0.22 -5.21
CA LEU A 161 -10.58 -1.22 -4.70
C LEU A 161 -11.80 -1.45 -5.64
N ASN A 162 -12.19 -0.46 -6.45
CA ASN A 162 -13.38 -0.50 -7.33
C ASN A 162 -13.06 -0.51 -8.83
N GLN A 163 -11.85 -0.90 -9.27
CA GLN A 163 -11.39 -0.99 -10.68
C GLN A 163 -12.15 -1.98 -11.58
N GLY A 164 -13.28 -2.42 -11.09
CA GLY A 164 -14.25 -3.14 -11.84
C GLY A 164 -15.53 -2.39 -12.18
N GLY A 165 -15.73 -1.19 -11.64
CA GLY A 165 -17.01 -0.49 -11.65
C GLY A 165 -18.13 -1.29 -10.99
N HIS A 166 -19.34 -0.71 -10.95
CA HIS A 166 -20.56 -1.41 -10.49
C HIS A 166 -20.88 -2.71 -11.27
N ASN A 167 -20.21 -2.92 -12.43
CA ASN A 167 -20.41 -4.07 -13.31
C ASN A 167 -19.30 -5.10 -13.29
N SER A 168 -18.27 -4.93 -12.45
CA SER A 168 -17.21 -5.94 -12.41
C SER A 168 -17.70 -7.27 -11.96
N SER A 169 -17.14 -8.23 -12.66
CA SER A 169 -17.22 -9.63 -12.42
C SER A 169 -16.22 -10.13 -11.39
N LEU A 170 -15.30 -9.29 -10.89
CA LEU A 170 -14.61 -9.56 -9.64
C LEU A 170 -15.60 -9.27 -8.51
N GLY A 171 -16.04 -10.31 -7.80
CA GLY A 171 -17.08 -10.24 -6.77
C GLY A 171 -16.63 -9.58 -5.48
N PHE A 172 -15.50 -8.86 -5.53
CA PHE A 172 -15.10 -7.93 -4.49
C PHE A 172 -15.83 -6.61 -4.73
N GLN A 173 -17.16 -6.69 -4.74
CA GLN A 173 -17.93 -5.48 -4.57
C GLN A 173 -17.81 -5.15 -3.09
N PHE A 174 -16.89 -4.25 -2.77
CA PHE A 174 -16.98 -3.35 -1.63
C PHE A 174 -18.20 -2.42 -1.80
N LYS A 175 -19.34 -3.01 -2.14
CA LYS A 175 -20.55 -2.29 -2.46
C LYS A 175 -20.96 -1.58 -1.20
N ASP A 176 -21.14 -0.28 -1.31
CA ASP A 176 -21.50 0.58 -0.20
C ASP A 176 -20.45 0.57 0.93
N THR A 177 -19.24 0.08 0.68
CA THR A 177 -18.14 0.14 1.63
C THR A 177 -17.54 1.54 1.62
N ARG A 178 -17.57 2.22 2.76
CA ARG A 178 -16.98 3.54 2.89
C ARG A 178 -15.48 3.43 3.08
N ILE A 179 -14.72 4.24 2.36
CA ILE A 179 -13.28 4.33 2.56
C ILE A 179 -13.01 5.59 3.38
N LEU A 180 -12.23 5.44 4.45
CA LEU A 180 -11.74 6.56 5.22
C LEU A 180 -10.22 6.49 5.31
N THR A 181 -9.55 7.43 4.67
CA THR A 181 -8.10 7.56 4.78
C THR A 181 -7.70 8.41 5.98
N TYR A 182 -6.52 8.17 6.54
CA TYR A 182 -6.01 8.96 7.65
C TYR A 182 -4.48 8.95 7.71
N PRO A 183 -3.84 9.94 8.38
CA PRO A 183 -2.39 9.93 8.58
C PRO A 183 -1.95 8.79 9.52
N ASN A 184 -0.98 8.02 9.07
CA ASN A 184 -0.37 6.90 9.78
C ASN A 184 1.16 6.93 9.65
N ASP A 185 1.85 5.94 10.19
CA ASP A 185 3.31 5.75 10.05
C ASP A 185 3.69 5.00 8.77
N GLN A 186 2.80 4.14 8.27
CA GLN A 186 2.93 3.38 7.04
C GLN A 186 1.56 3.19 6.37
N ILE A 187 1.57 2.70 5.14
CA ILE A 187 0.33 2.30 4.48
C ILE A 187 -0.22 1.07 5.20
N GLU A 188 -1.48 1.15 5.65
CA GLU A 188 -2.17 0.02 6.26
C GLU A 188 -3.62 0.07 5.79
N ILE A 189 -4.11 -1.00 5.15
CA ILE A 189 -5.55 -1.16 4.94
C ILE A 189 -6.15 -2.07 6.00
N ARG A 190 -7.15 -1.56 6.68
CA ARG A 190 -7.90 -2.25 7.73
C ARG A 190 -9.36 -2.39 7.35
N ILE A 191 -9.84 -3.63 7.42
CA ILE A 191 -11.27 -3.92 7.39
C ILE A 191 -11.84 -3.68 8.79
N LEU A 192 -12.84 -2.82 8.90
CA LEU A 192 -13.55 -2.63 10.16
C LEU A 192 -14.59 -3.75 10.33
N PRO A 193 -14.51 -4.61 11.36
CA PRO A 193 -15.43 -5.73 11.51
C PRO A 193 -16.86 -5.30 11.92
N TYR A 194 -17.06 -4.02 12.21
CA TYR A 194 -18.30 -3.44 12.73
C TYR A 194 -18.97 -2.43 11.80
N ALA A 195 -18.32 -2.14 10.68
CA ALA A 195 -18.77 -1.17 9.71
C ALA A 195 -18.58 -1.77 8.32
N ASN A 196 -19.42 -1.42 7.36
CA ASN A 196 -19.07 -1.62 5.96
C ASN A 196 -18.09 -0.50 5.57
N ALA A 197 -16.88 -0.53 6.12
CA ALA A 197 -15.88 0.50 5.93
C ALA A 197 -14.45 -0.04 5.96
N LEU A 198 -13.58 0.63 5.22
CA LEU A 198 -12.14 0.42 5.19
C LEU A 198 -11.43 1.64 5.77
N PHE A 199 -10.46 1.38 6.63
CA PHE A 199 -9.56 2.37 7.17
C PHE A 199 -8.22 2.26 6.45
N ILE A 200 -7.77 3.33 5.83
CA ILE A 200 -6.53 3.32 5.06
C ILE A 200 -5.57 4.36 5.63
N GLY A 201 -4.57 3.89 6.36
CA GLY A 201 -3.49 4.73 6.83
C GLY A 201 -2.56 5.10 5.68
N PHE A 202 -2.08 6.35 5.63
CA PHE A 202 -1.00 6.78 4.75
C PHE A 202 0.11 7.44 5.55
N PRO A 203 1.39 7.18 5.24
CA PRO A 203 2.49 7.84 5.93
C PRO A 203 2.41 9.35 5.70
N ILE A 204 2.63 10.16 6.74
CA ILE A 204 2.60 11.64 6.62
C ILE A 204 3.59 12.15 5.55
N SER A 205 4.69 11.43 5.33
CA SER A 205 5.64 11.71 4.25
C SER A 205 5.02 11.65 2.85
N ALA A 206 4.00 10.81 2.66
CA ALA A 206 3.25 10.76 1.40
C ALA A 206 2.58 12.09 1.09
N PHE A 207 2.16 12.80 2.15
CA PHE A 207 1.49 14.08 1.99
C PHE A 207 2.47 15.15 1.57
N ALA A 208 3.61 15.27 2.26
CA ALA A 208 4.60 16.33 2.08
C ALA A 208 5.03 16.57 0.61
N LEU A 209 5.11 15.52 -0.21
CA LEU A 209 5.55 15.62 -1.61
C LEU A 209 4.55 16.36 -2.51
N LEU A 210 3.24 16.26 -2.25
CA LEU A 210 2.24 17.01 -3.03
C LEU A 210 2.33 18.53 -2.80
N TYR A 211 2.91 18.96 -1.67
CA TYR A 211 3.11 20.40 -1.39
C TYR A 211 4.20 20.99 -2.26
N GLU A 212 5.29 20.24 -2.44
CA GLU A 212 6.47 20.69 -3.15
C GLU A 212 6.31 20.53 -4.67
N SER A 213 5.55 19.52 -5.11
CA SER A 213 5.17 19.35 -6.51
C SER A 213 3.87 18.54 -6.64
N PRO A 214 2.75 19.15 -7.09
CA PRO A 214 1.46 18.45 -7.23
C PRO A 214 1.44 17.36 -8.32
N LEU A 215 2.57 17.14 -9.01
CA LEU A 215 2.73 16.16 -10.09
C LEU A 215 3.56 14.95 -9.67
N VAL A 216 4.21 15.03 -8.51
CA VAL A 216 4.97 13.91 -7.96
C VAL A 216 4.09 13.22 -6.94
N LEU A 217 3.35 12.21 -7.40
CA LEU A 217 2.69 11.27 -6.49
C LEU A 217 3.77 10.59 -5.64
N SER A 218 3.62 10.63 -4.32
CA SER A 218 4.47 9.84 -3.44
C SER A 218 4.42 8.38 -3.89
N PRO A 219 5.56 7.67 -3.94
CA PRO A 219 5.57 6.23 -4.14
C PRO A 219 4.63 5.48 -3.16
N ASP A 220 4.40 6.04 -1.98
CA ASP A 220 3.43 5.53 -1.01
C ASP A 220 1.98 5.53 -1.56
N TYR A 221 1.60 6.54 -2.35
CA TYR A 221 0.27 6.55 -2.97
C TYR A 221 0.08 5.41 -3.97
N LEU A 222 1.15 5.06 -4.68
CA LEU A 222 1.15 4.00 -5.69
C LEU A 222 1.30 2.60 -5.07
N ALA A 223 1.86 2.50 -3.87
CA ALA A 223 1.83 1.26 -3.10
C ALA A 223 0.41 0.86 -2.65
N LEU A 224 -0.55 1.78 -2.64
CA LEU A 224 -1.95 1.48 -2.31
C LEU A 224 -2.56 0.38 -3.19
N ALA A 225 -2.25 0.36 -4.49
CA ALA A 225 -2.77 -0.68 -5.37
C ALA A 225 -2.23 -2.06 -5.01
N HIS A 226 -0.98 -2.16 -4.54
CA HIS A 226 -0.42 -3.40 -4.01
C HIS A 226 -1.15 -3.86 -2.75
N GLU A 227 -1.35 -2.95 -1.78
CA GLU A 227 -2.10 -3.26 -0.55
C GLU A 227 -3.55 -3.68 -0.83
N ALA A 228 -4.22 -3.01 -1.78
CA ALA A 228 -5.53 -3.41 -2.27
C ALA A 228 -5.50 -4.82 -2.87
N GLY A 229 -4.42 -5.16 -3.59
CA GLY A 229 -4.16 -6.49 -4.12
C GLY A 229 -4.14 -7.58 -3.04
N HIS A 230 -3.54 -7.34 -1.87
CA HIS A 230 -3.61 -8.27 -0.74
C HIS A 230 -5.03 -8.50 -0.25
N LEU A 231 -5.84 -7.44 -0.13
CA LEU A 231 -7.24 -7.56 0.28
C LEU A 231 -8.05 -8.37 -0.73
N VAL A 232 -7.88 -8.08 -2.02
CA VAL A 232 -8.55 -8.81 -3.10
C VAL A 232 -8.12 -10.28 -3.10
N TYR A 233 -6.84 -10.57 -2.86
CA TYR A 233 -6.37 -11.95 -2.74
C TYR A 233 -7.03 -12.69 -1.57
N ARG A 234 -7.00 -12.09 -0.37
CA ARG A 234 -7.46 -12.70 0.89
C ARG A 234 -8.98 -12.83 0.96
N PHE A 235 -9.70 -11.81 0.52
CA PHE A 235 -11.14 -11.65 0.77
C PHE A 235 -11.97 -11.59 -0.50
N GLY A 236 -11.33 -11.47 -1.67
CA GLY A 236 -12.02 -11.47 -2.95
C GLY A 236 -12.74 -12.79 -3.21
N VAL A 237 -13.97 -12.67 -3.69
CA VAL A 237 -14.79 -13.80 -4.12
C VAL A 237 -15.09 -13.70 -5.60
N ILE A 238 -15.07 -14.83 -6.28
CA ILE A 238 -15.43 -14.90 -7.69
C ILE A 238 -16.94 -15.17 -7.77
N PRO A 239 -17.73 -14.32 -8.46
CA PRO A 239 -19.16 -14.51 -8.62
C PRO A 239 -19.46 -15.81 -9.37
N LYS A 240 -20.60 -16.42 -9.05
CA LYS A 240 -21.05 -17.69 -9.66
C LYS A 240 -21.06 -17.67 -11.19
N LYS A 241 -21.29 -16.51 -11.82
CA LYS A 241 -21.30 -16.38 -13.29
C LYS A 241 -19.93 -16.67 -13.94
N HIS A 242 -18.85 -16.66 -13.17
CA HIS A 242 -17.48 -17.00 -13.61
C HIS A 242 -16.98 -18.34 -13.06
N LEU A 243 -17.82 -19.12 -12.38
CA LEU A 243 -17.46 -20.39 -11.78
C LEU A 243 -18.38 -21.51 -12.26
N GLU A 244 -17.79 -22.65 -12.63
CA GLU A 244 -18.46 -23.95 -12.55
C GLU A 244 -18.89 -24.18 -11.07
N PRO A 245 -20.05 -24.81 -10.80
CA PRO A 245 -21.05 -24.37 -9.82
C PRO A 245 -20.52 -24.04 -8.40
N GLY A 246 -20.46 -22.75 -8.05
CA GLY A 246 -20.14 -22.27 -6.68
C GLY A 246 -19.70 -20.79 -6.64
N THR A 247 -19.56 -20.20 -5.45
CA THR A 247 -18.71 -19.01 -5.21
C THR A 247 -17.41 -19.50 -4.57
N ALA A 248 -16.27 -19.08 -5.09
CA ALA A 248 -14.95 -19.51 -4.61
C ALA A 248 -14.10 -18.29 -4.27
N ALA A 249 -13.32 -18.39 -3.18
CA ALA A 249 -12.37 -17.37 -2.80
C ALA A 249 -11.22 -17.30 -3.82
N ILE A 250 -10.79 -16.08 -4.16
CA ILE A 250 -9.74 -15.84 -5.17
C ILE A 250 -8.47 -16.59 -4.82
N ASN A 251 -7.97 -16.48 -3.58
CA ASN A 251 -6.79 -17.20 -3.12
C ASN A 251 -6.86 -18.71 -3.40
N THR A 252 -8.01 -19.33 -3.14
CA THR A 252 -8.24 -20.76 -3.31
C THR A 252 -8.21 -21.14 -4.78
N VAL A 253 -8.82 -20.33 -5.64
CA VAL A 253 -8.81 -20.56 -7.09
C VAL A 253 -7.42 -20.39 -7.66
N ILE A 254 -6.70 -19.32 -7.31
CA ILE A 254 -5.31 -19.09 -7.76
C ILE A 254 -4.41 -20.22 -7.30
N GLN A 255 -4.43 -20.59 -6.01
CA GLN A 255 -3.61 -21.67 -5.47
C GLN A 255 -3.90 -23.02 -6.16
N ASN A 256 -5.17 -23.36 -6.38
CA ASN A 256 -5.55 -24.62 -7.02
C ASN A 256 -5.14 -24.67 -8.49
N ASN A 257 -5.36 -23.59 -9.24
CA ASN A 257 -4.93 -23.52 -10.63
C ASN A 257 -3.40 -23.55 -10.75
N LEU A 258 -2.68 -22.85 -9.85
CA LEU A 258 -1.23 -22.87 -9.85
C LEU A 258 -0.71 -24.28 -9.54
N ARG A 259 -1.30 -24.98 -8.56
CA ARG A 259 -0.96 -26.39 -8.28
C ARG A 259 -1.16 -27.28 -9.51
N GLN A 260 -2.22 -27.07 -10.28
CA GLN A 260 -2.48 -27.84 -11.50
C GLN A 260 -1.48 -27.51 -12.62
N GLN A 261 -1.24 -26.23 -12.90
CA GLN A 261 -0.29 -25.81 -13.94
C GLN A 261 1.13 -26.23 -13.59
N LEU A 262 1.54 -26.03 -12.34
CA LEU A 262 2.80 -26.54 -11.83
C LEU A 262 2.82 -28.06 -11.92
N ALA A 263 1.80 -28.82 -11.51
CA ALA A 263 1.85 -30.29 -11.64
C ALA A 263 2.15 -30.76 -13.08
N VAL A 264 1.61 -30.07 -14.10
CA VAL A 264 1.91 -30.34 -15.52
C VAL A 264 3.36 -30.01 -15.86
N ARG A 265 3.92 -28.90 -15.38
CA ARG A 265 5.33 -28.51 -15.64
C ARG A 265 6.33 -29.30 -14.77
N LEU A 266 5.97 -29.58 -13.52
CA LEU A 266 6.72 -30.31 -12.49
C LEU A 266 6.80 -31.80 -12.75
N ALA A 267 5.86 -32.37 -13.51
CA ALA A 267 6.01 -33.73 -14.05
C ALA A 267 7.33 -33.90 -14.83
N LYS A 268 7.96 -32.78 -15.27
CA LYS A 268 9.27 -32.75 -15.93
C LYS A 268 10.44 -32.31 -15.03
N LEU A 269 10.20 -31.69 -13.87
CA LEU A 269 11.22 -30.98 -13.08
C LEU A 269 11.33 -31.37 -11.60
N GLY A 270 10.46 -32.25 -11.09
CA GLY A 270 10.49 -32.71 -9.70
C GLY A 270 9.67 -31.81 -8.76
N LYS A 271 8.78 -32.43 -7.97
CA LYS A 271 7.67 -31.78 -7.27
C LYS A 271 8.08 -30.76 -6.19
N SER A 272 9.25 -30.92 -5.56
CA SER A 272 9.67 -30.11 -4.42
C SER A 272 10.32 -28.76 -4.79
N GLN A 273 10.57 -28.49 -6.07
CA GLN A 273 11.37 -27.34 -6.47
C GLN A 273 10.64 -25.97 -6.37
N TYR A 274 9.32 -25.95 -6.16
CA TYR A 274 8.51 -24.72 -6.28
C TYR A 274 7.62 -24.42 -5.06
N ASP A 275 7.86 -25.07 -3.93
CA ASP A 275 7.10 -24.77 -2.69
C ASP A 275 7.24 -23.30 -2.27
N TRP A 276 8.39 -22.67 -2.56
CA TRP A 276 8.62 -21.24 -2.34
C TRP A 276 7.65 -20.34 -3.11
N LEU A 277 7.21 -20.76 -4.30
CA LEU A 277 6.32 -19.96 -5.15
C LEU A 277 4.93 -19.85 -4.52
N PHE A 278 4.50 -20.87 -3.76
CA PHE A 278 3.24 -20.80 -3.02
C PHE A 278 3.31 -19.86 -1.83
N ALA A 279 4.48 -19.70 -1.22
CA ALA A 279 4.67 -18.71 -0.15
C ALA A 279 4.62 -17.28 -0.70
N TRP A 280 5.06 -17.07 -1.94
CA TRP A 280 5.05 -15.76 -2.61
C TRP A 280 3.75 -15.43 -3.35
N LEU A 281 2.79 -16.36 -3.40
CA LEU A 281 1.61 -16.21 -4.25
C LEU A 281 0.79 -14.96 -3.96
N GLU A 282 0.69 -14.59 -2.70
CA GLU A 282 -0.04 -13.41 -2.27
C GLU A 282 0.65 -12.12 -2.72
N GLU A 283 1.98 -12.03 -2.53
CA GLU A 283 2.81 -10.93 -2.98
C GLU A 283 2.81 -10.80 -4.51
N LEU A 284 2.94 -11.91 -5.23
CA LEU A 284 2.86 -11.92 -6.69
C LEU A 284 1.47 -11.50 -7.18
N PHE A 285 0.41 -11.88 -6.47
CA PHE A 285 -0.93 -11.40 -6.78
C PHE A 285 -1.04 -9.89 -6.57
N ALA A 286 -0.52 -9.37 -5.47
CA ALA A 286 -0.51 -7.95 -5.17
C ALA A 286 0.35 -7.14 -6.15
N ASP A 287 1.50 -7.66 -6.59
CA ASP A 287 2.32 -7.07 -7.67
C ASP A 287 1.56 -7.04 -8.99
N VAL A 288 0.93 -8.16 -9.38
CA VAL A 288 0.12 -8.23 -10.59
C VAL A 288 -1.05 -7.24 -10.50
N TYR A 289 -1.72 -7.16 -9.35
CA TYR A 289 -2.84 -6.26 -9.13
C TYR A 289 -2.40 -4.79 -9.19
N GLY A 290 -1.30 -4.42 -8.51
CA GLY A 290 -0.72 -3.09 -8.58
C GLY A 290 -0.39 -2.67 -10.01
N CYS A 291 0.34 -3.53 -10.72
CA CYS A 291 0.58 -3.39 -12.16
C CYS A 291 -0.72 -3.31 -12.98
N PHE A 292 -1.76 -4.06 -12.63
CA PHE A 292 -3.05 -4.06 -13.31
C PHE A 292 -3.74 -2.69 -13.22
N ILE A 293 -3.69 -2.06 -12.04
CA ILE A 293 -4.30 -0.77 -11.76
C ILE A 293 -3.47 0.39 -12.32
N GLU A 294 -2.17 0.39 -12.08
CA GLU A 294 -1.28 1.55 -12.28
C GLU A 294 -0.31 1.40 -13.47
N GLY A 295 -0.20 0.21 -14.03
CA GLY A 295 0.70 -0.04 -15.15
C GLY A 295 2.18 0.14 -14.77
N PRO A 296 2.99 0.72 -15.66
CA PRO A 296 4.41 0.99 -15.38
C PRO A 296 4.67 1.96 -14.22
N LEU A 297 3.70 2.80 -13.84
CA LEU A 297 3.85 3.72 -12.70
C LEU A 297 4.06 2.96 -11.39
N TYR A 298 3.36 1.84 -11.21
CA TYR A 298 3.58 0.95 -10.07
C TYR A 298 5.02 0.44 -10.02
N GLY A 299 5.55 -0.01 -11.16
CA GLY A 299 6.91 -0.51 -11.26
C GLY A 299 7.95 0.54 -10.86
N ALA A 300 7.75 1.79 -11.27
CA ALA A 300 8.62 2.91 -10.93
C ALA A 300 8.51 3.34 -9.45
N ALA A 301 7.29 3.36 -8.93
CA ALA A 301 7.03 3.68 -7.53
C ALA A 301 7.68 2.64 -6.61
N PHE A 302 7.52 1.37 -6.94
CA PHE A 302 8.10 0.29 -6.16
C PHE A 302 9.63 0.38 -6.13
N GLN A 303 10.28 0.66 -7.27
CA GLN A 303 11.73 0.88 -7.30
C GLN A 303 12.13 2.09 -6.45
N SER A 304 11.39 3.19 -6.53
CA SER A 304 11.59 4.36 -5.67
C SER A 304 11.53 4.01 -4.18
N LEU A 305 10.55 3.21 -3.76
CA LEU A 305 10.43 2.75 -2.36
C LEU A 305 11.63 1.90 -1.95
N MET A 306 12.05 0.97 -2.82
CA MET A 306 13.25 0.16 -2.58
C MET A 306 14.55 0.98 -2.49
N PHE A 307 14.60 2.15 -3.12
CA PHE A 307 15.75 3.05 -3.00
C PHE A 307 15.70 3.90 -1.74
N ALA A 308 14.50 4.34 -1.34
CA ALA A 308 14.31 5.16 -0.16
C ALA A 308 14.55 4.37 1.14
N ASP A 309 14.11 3.11 1.18
CA ASP A 309 14.36 2.17 2.27
C ASP A 309 14.97 0.86 1.73
N PRO A 310 16.29 0.87 1.43
CA PRO A 310 16.94 -0.28 0.86
C PRO A 310 16.87 -1.46 1.84
N PRO A 311 16.39 -2.64 1.41
CA PRO A 311 16.32 -3.80 2.29
C PRO A 311 17.73 -4.12 2.80
N VAL A 312 17.82 -4.44 4.10
CA VAL A 312 19.08 -4.84 4.76
C VAL A 312 19.80 -5.93 3.95
N ASP A 313 19.01 -6.80 3.31
CA ASP A 313 19.51 -7.78 2.37
C ASP A 313 18.64 -7.85 1.10
N ILE A 314 19.08 -7.16 0.05
CA ILE A 314 18.41 -7.14 -1.26
C ILE A 314 18.46 -8.49 -2.01
N HIS A 315 19.30 -9.41 -1.57
CA HIS A 315 19.53 -10.71 -2.21
C HIS A 315 18.95 -11.88 -1.42
N GLN A 316 18.41 -11.64 -0.22
CA GLN A 316 17.66 -12.59 0.56
C GLN A 316 16.16 -12.31 0.45
N HIS A 317 15.41 -13.40 0.38
CA HIS A 317 13.97 -13.37 0.61
C HIS A 317 13.68 -13.60 2.11
N ASP A 318 12.54 -13.13 2.59
CA ASP A 318 12.11 -13.31 3.99
C ASP A 318 11.09 -14.44 4.18
N SER A 319 11.11 -15.42 3.26
CA SER A 319 10.13 -16.50 3.07
C SER A 319 8.73 -16.11 2.60
N HIS A 320 8.35 -14.83 2.65
CA HIS A 320 7.01 -14.38 2.26
C HIS A 320 7.06 -13.54 0.97
N HIS A 321 8.11 -12.76 0.79
CA HIS A 321 8.28 -11.88 -0.36
C HIS A 321 9.23 -12.46 -1.41
N PRO A 322 9.04 -12.13 -2.69
CA PRO A 322 10.04 -12.39 -3.72
C PRO A 322 11.38 -11.75 -3.36
N VAL A 323 12.47 -12.33 -3.87
CA VAL A 323 13.81 -11.76 -3.71
C VAL A 323 13.80 -10.32 -4.22
N PRO A 324 14.12 -9.31 -3.39
CA PRO A 324 13.92 -7.91 -3.74
C PRO A 324 14.63 -7.50 -5.03
N VAL A 325 15.87 -7.95 -5.26
CA VAL A 325 16.61 -7.64 -6.50
C VAL A 325 15.97 -8.18 -7.77
N LEU A 326 15.11 -9.19 -7.67
CA LEU A 326 14.40 -9.79 -8.80
C LEU A 326 13.02 -9.16 -9.07
N ARG A 327 12.44 -8.43 -8.11
CA ARG A 327 11.07 -7.89 -8.24
C ARG A 327 10.88 -6.98 -9.46
N PRO A 328 11.81 -6.06 -9.80
CA PRO A 328 11.71 -5.28 -11.04
C PRO A 328 11.65 -6.12 -12.33
N TYR A 329 12.36 -7.25 -12.36
CA TYR A 329 12.27 -8.21 -13.47
C TYR A 329 10.90 -8.91 -13.50
N ILE A 330 10.32 -9.20 -12.33
CA ILE A 330 8.96 -9.73 -12.23
C ILE A 330 7.93 -8.68 -12.72
N HIS A 331 8.06 -7.41 -12.34
CA HIS A 331 7.18 -6.33 -12.84
C HIS A 331 7.21 -6.20 -14.36
N ARG A 332 8.40 -6.35 -14.95
CA ARG A 332 8.56 -6.45 -16.41
C ARG A 332 7.84 -7.65 -17.01
N GLN A 333 7.91 -8.83 -16.37
CA GLN A 333 7.15 -10.01 -16.79
C GLN A 333 5.65 -9.74 -16.74
N ILE A 334 5.16 -9.12 -15.67
CA ILE A 334 3.75 -8.76 -15.48
C ILE A 334 3.30 -7.82 -16.61
N MET A 335 4.04 -6.74 -16.88
CA MET A 335 3.71 -5.79 -17.96
C MET A 335 3.64 -6.46 -19.32
N ARG A 336 4.54 -7.40 -19.61
CA ARG A 336 4.52 -8.18 -20.85
C ARG A 336 3.29 -9.07 -20.93
N SER A 337 3.03 -9.86 -19.89
CA SER A 337 1.87 -10.76 -19.83
C SER A 337 0.57 -9.99 -19.98
N MET A 338 0.44 -8.85 -19.29
CA MET A 338 -0.72 -7.97 -19.40
C MET A 338 -0.85 -7.36 -20.79
N THR A 339 0.20 -6.78 -21.37
CA THR A 339 0.12 -6.10 -22.67
C THR A 339 -0.13 -7.07 -23.83
N GLN A 340 0.36 -8.31 -23.72
CA GLN A 340 0.17 -9.35 -24.73
C GLN A 340 -1.18 -10.08 -24.59
N HIS A 341 -1.90 -9.87 -23.48
CA HIS A 341 -3.17 -10.53 -23.25
C HIS A 341 -4.25 -10.02 -24.23
N PRO A 342 -5.06 -10.89 -24.87
CA PRO A 342 -6.05 -10.49 -25.88
C PRO A 342 -7.11 -9.49 -25.42
N HIS A 343 -7.38 -9.44 -24.10
CA HIS A 343 -8.36 -8.54 -23.49
C HIS A 343 -7.74 -7.27 -22.90
N SER A 344 -6.43 -7.09 -23.06
CA SER A 344 -5.74 -5.93 -22.53
C SER A 344 -6.04 -4.68 -23.33
N GLN A 345 -6.12 -3.55 -22.62
CA GLN A 345 -6.15 -2.22 -23.22
C GLN A 345 -4.87 -1.43 -22.91
N TRP A 346 -3.86 -2.08 -22.31
CA TRP A 346 -2.56 -1.43 -22.11
C TRP A 346 -1.88 -1.21 -23.46
N PRO A 347 -1.40 0.01 -23.73
CA PRO A 347 -0.68 0.33 -24.95
C PRO A 347 0.70 -0.37 -24.99
N ALA A 348 1.21 -0.60 -26.20
CA ALA A 348 2.48 -1.27 -26.43
C ALA A 348 3.69 -0.59 -25.74
N TRP A 349 3.61 0.74 -25.51
CA TRP A 349 4.68 1.48 -24.82
C TRP A 349 4.86 1.04 -23.36
N ALA A 350 3.85 0.41 -22.74
CA ALA A 350 3.96 -0.07 -21.36
C ALA A 350 5.08 -1.11 -21.20
N ILE A 351 5.29 -1.96 -22.22
CA ILE A 351 6.43 -2.90 -22.23
C ILE A 351 7.75 -2.13 -22.33
N THR A 352 7.82 -1.12 -23.20
CA THR A 352 9.03 -0.29 -23.36
C THR A 352 9.39 0.39 -22.05
N ALA A 353 8.42 0.98 -21.36
CA ALA A 353 8.64 1.60 -20.05
C ALA A 353 9.15 0.59 -19.02
N ALA A 354 8.57 -0.61 -18.97
CA ALA A 354 9.01 -1.67 -18.06
C ALA A 354 10.42 -2.20 -18.38
N ASP A 355 10.76 -2.30 -19.68
CA ASP A 355 12.11 -2.67 -20.13
C ASP A 355 13.13 -1.61 -19.68
N SER A 356 12.80 -0.33 -19.83
CA SER A 356 13.67 0.77 -19.39
C SER A 356 13.85 0.83 -17.87
N LEU A 357 12.76 0.69 -17.10
CA LEU A 357 12.80 0.60 -15.64
C LEU A 357 13.68 -0.56 -15.15
N THR A 358 13.68 -1.68 -15.88
CA THR A 358 14.52 -2.84 -15.52
C THR A 358 16.00 -2.59 -15.83
N ALA A 359 16.30 -1.92 -16.94
CA ALA A 359 17.67 -1.57 -17.30
C ALA A 359 18.27 -0.58 -16.29
N GLU A 360 17.49 0.43 -15.88
CA GLU A 360 17.88 1.36 -14.84
C GLU A 360 18.11 0.66 -13.49
N TRP A 361 17.17 -0.20 -13.08
CA TRP A 361 17.31 -0.99 -11.86
C TRP A 361 18.64 -1.74 -11.80
N GLN A 362 19.03 -2.39 -12.89
CA GLN A 362 20.29 -3.12 -12.97
C GLN A 362 21.49 -2.19 -12.71
N GLN A 363 21.51 -1.01 -13.33
CA GLN A 363 22.57 -0.03 -13.12
C GLN A 363 22.58 0.48 -11.67
N THR A 364 21.41 0.75 -11.09
CA THR A 364 21.31 1.27 -9.73
C THR A 364 21.75 0.24 -8.69
N VAL A 365 21.37 -1.03 -8.86
CA VAL A 365 21.82 -2.12 -7.98
C VAL A 365 23.34 -2.23 -7.97
N VAL A 366 23.96 -2.11 -9.14
CA VAL A 366 25.43 -2.14 -9.28
C VAL A 366 26.09 -0.99 -8.52
N ASN A 367 25.49 0.19 -8.59
CA ASN A 367 26.03 1.39 -7.95
C ASN A 367 25.81 1.41 -6.43
N MET A 368 24.64 0.97 -5.95
CA MET A 368 24.26 1.04 -4.54
C MET A 368 24.81 -0.12 -3.70
N TRP A 369 25.05 -1.29 -4.29
CA TRP A 369 25.57 -2.47 -3.57
C TRP A 369 26.90 -2.99 -4.15
N PRO A 370 27.95 -2.15 -4.27
CA PRO A 370 29.20 -2.55 -4.91
C PRO A 370 29.89 -3.71 -4.20
N GLY A 371 29.78 -3.82 -2.87
CA GLY A 371 30.37 -4.93 -2.12
C GLY A 371 29.71 -6.29 -2.41
N TRP A 372 28.38 -6.33 -2.49
CA TRP A 372 27.65 -7.53 -2.88
C TRP A 372 27.96 -7.90 -4.33
N VAL A 373 27.92 -6.92 -5.23
CA VAL A 373 28.28 -7.10 -6.64
C VAL A 373 29.69 -7.66 -6.79
N GLN A 374 30.69 -7.07 -6.15
CA GLN A 374 32.07 -7.53 -6.20
C GLN A 374 32.21 -8.95 -5.63
N SER A 375 31.43 -9.31 -4.59
CA SER A 375 31.44 -10.67 -4.05
C SER A 375 30.95 -11.73 -5.03
N LYS A 376 30.00 -11.37 -5.90
CA LYS A 376 29.39 -12.27 -6.88
C LYS A 376 30.13 -12.25 -8.22
N TRP A 377 30.71 -11.11 -8.58
CA TRP A 377 31.41 -10.87 -9.83
C TRP A 377 32.75 -10.14 -9.59
N PRO A 378 33.76 -10.79 -8.98
CA PRO A 378 34.98 -10.12 -8.52
C PRO A 378 35.85 -9.51 -9.61
N ASN A 379 35.64 -9.89 -10.87
CA ASN A 379 36.40 -9.43 -12.03
C ASN A 379 35.51 -8.88 -13.16
N ALA A 380 34.20 -8.74 -12.96
CA ALA A 380 33.34 -8.22 -13.99
C ALA A 380 33.40 -6.70 -14.01
N ASP A 381 33.44 -6.12 -15.19
CA ASP A 381 33.05 -4.73 -15.36
C ASP A 381 31.55 -4.57 -15.07
N ASN A 382 31.11 -3.39 -14.65
CA ASN A 382 29.72 -3.09 -14.36
C ASN A 382 28.81 -3.43 -15.55
N SER A 383 29.30 -3.24 -16.78
CA SER A 383 28.62 -3.59 -18.03
C SER A 383 28.39 -5.09 -18.24
N GLN A 384 29.08 -5.95 -17.50
CA GLN A 384 29.04 -7.41 -17.61
C GLN A 384 28.21 -8.08 -16.50
N ILE A 385 27.71 -7.31 -15.55
CA ILE A 385 26.90 -7.83 -14.45
C ILE A 385 25.50 -8.13 -14.97
N ASP A 386 25.10 -9.40 -14.91
CA ASP A 386 23.75 -9.84 -15.22
C ASP A 386 23.11 -10.42 -13.95
N LEU A 387 22.21 -9.65 -13.34
CA LEU A 387 21.48 -10.06 -12.14
C LEU A 387 20.60 -11.30 -12.39
N THR A 388 20.26 -11.61 -13.64
CA THR A 388 19.49 -12.80 -14.01
C THR A 388 20.36 -14.05 -14.20
N ALA A 389 21.69 -13.90 -14.24
CA ALA A 389 22.63 -15.02 -14.38
C ALA A 389 23.12 -15.59 -13.04
N THR A 390 22.79 -14.95 -11.91
CA THR A 390 23.26 -15.36 -10.57
C THR A 390 22.34 -16.37 -9.88
N SER A 391 22.70 -16.77 -8.66
CA SER A 391 21.87 -17.61 -7.78
C SER A 391 21.54 -16.91 -6.48
N TYR A 392 20.35 -17.19 -5.96
CA TYR A 392 19.76 -16.61 -4.77
C TYR A 392 19.31 -17.69 -3.81
N ASP A 393 19.40 -17.43 -2.53
CA ASP A 393 18.87 -18.33 -1.52
C ASP A 393 17.37 -18.08 -1.38
N VAL A 394 16.59 -19.14 -1.62
CA VAL A 394 15.14 -19.18 -1.58
C VAL A 394 14.71 -20.43 -0.82
N ASP A 395 14.14 -20.22 0.36
CA ASP A 395 13.65 -21.24 1.29
C ASP A 395 14.72 -22.30 1.57
N LYS A 396 15.88 -21.82 2.04
CA LYS A 396 17.07 -22.62 2.37
C LYS A 396 17.67 -23.38 1.16
N ARG A 397 17.33 -22.97 -0.06
CA ARG A 397 17.86 -23.55 -1.30
C ARG A 397 18.50 -22.47 -2.15
N THR A 398 19.67 -22.75 -2.71
CA THR A 398 20.28 -21.86 -3.70
C THR A 398 19.68 -22.16 -5.08
N LEU A 399 18.89 -21.23 -5.62
CA LEU A 399 18.23 -21.33 -6.93
C LEU A 399 18.84 -20.34 -7.90
N LYS A 400 18.96 -20.73 -9.18
CA LYS A 400 19.34 -19.77 -10.24
C LYS A 400 18.21 -18.76 -10.43
N ALA A 401 18.57 -17.50 -10.71
CA ALA A 401 17.58 -16.45 -10.97
C ALA A 401 16.64 -16.83 -12.13
N THR A 402 17.17 -17.47 -13.18
CA THR A 402 16.33 -17.99 -14.28
C THR A 402 15.28 -18.98 -13.81
N THR A 403 15.60 -19.87 -12.86
CA THR A 403 14.61 -20.80 -12.28
C THR A 403 13.55 -20.07 -11.48
N ILE A 404 13.93 -19.03 -10.74
CA ILE A 404 13.00 -18.18 -9.99
C ILE A 404 12.08 -17.45 -10.97
N LEU A 405 12.66 -16.75 -11.95
CA LEU A 405 11.94 -15.97 -12.96
C LEU A 405 11.02 -16.83 -13.84
N ASP A 406 11.42 -18.05 -14.18
CA ASP A 406 10.55 -18.99 -14.91
C ASP A 406 9.37 -19.44 -14.05
N GLY A 407 9.60 -19.66 -12.75
CA GLY A 407 8.56 -20.00 -11.78
C GLY A 407 7.56 -18.86 -11.59
N THR A 408 8.05 -17.64 -11.39
CA THR A 408 7.21 -16.45 -11.23
C THR A 408 6.42 -16.16 -12.49
N GLN A 409 7.00 -16.31 -13.68
CA GLN A 409 6.29 -16.12 -14.95
C GLN A 409 5.05 -17.01 -15.06
N ILE A 410 5.12 -18.27 -14.62
CA ILE A 410 3.96 -19.18 -14.62
C ILE A 410 2.85 -18.65 -13.72
N ALA A 411 3.21 -18.18 -12.52
CA ALA A 411 2.23 -17.61 -11.58
C ALA A 411 1.63 -16.31 -12.13
N VAL A 412 2.47 -15.42 -12.67
CA VAL A 412 2.06 -14.15 -13.28
C VAL A 412 1.10 -14.39 -14.44
N ASP A 413 1.44 -15.26 -15.40
CA ASP A 413 0.58 -15.57 -16.54
C ASP A 413 -0.78 -16.11 -16.09
N LEU A 414 -0.79 -16.99 -15.09
CA LEU A 414 -2.01 -17.52 -14.50
C LEU A 414 -2.85 -16.41 -13.86
N ILE A 415 -2.24 -15.55 -13.03
CA ILE A 415 -2.98 -14.49 -12.33
C ILE A 415 -3.56 -13.50 -13.34
N VAL A 416 -2.77 -13.08 -14.33
CA VAL A 416 -3.21 -12.18 -15.40
C VAL A 416 -4.39 -12.79 -16.19
N ASP A 417 -4.26 -14.04 -16.64
CA ASP A 417 -5.35 -14.77 -17.34
C ASP A 417 -6.63 -14.81 -16.49
N LYS A 418 -6.50 -15.09 -15.19
CA LYS A 418 -7.64 -15.14 -14.28
C LYS A 418 -8.28 -13.78 -14.07
N LEU A 419 -7.51 -12.72 -13.83
CA LEU A 419 -8.07 -11.38 -13.67
C LEU A 419 -8.88 -10.97 -14.89
N PHE A 420 -8.34 -11.13 -16.10
CA PHE A 420 -9.10 -10.85 -17.33
C PHE A 420 -10.27 -11.80 -17.55
N GLY A 421 -10.12 -13.10 -17.25
CA GLY A 421 -11.21 -14.09 -17.36
C GLY A 421 -12.35 -13.86 -16.37
N TRP A 422 -12.05 -13.21 -15.24
CA TRP A 422 -13.03 -12.69 -14.29
C TRP A 422 -13.49 -11.28 -14.67
N GLY A 423 -13.24 -10.83 -15.90
CA GLY A 423 -13.68 -9.56 -16.47
C GLY A 423 -13.13 -8.32 -15.75
N ALA A 424 -11.97 -8.43 -15.10
CA ALA A 424 -11.20 -7.25 -14.75
C ALA A 424 -10.83 -6.51 -16.03
N THR A 425 -11.00 -5.20 -16.04
CA THR A 425 -10.57 -4.34 -17.14
C THR A 425 -9.44 -3.47 -16.66
N CYS A 426 -8.36 -3.42 -17.42
CA CYS A 426 -7.32 -2.43 -17.21
C CYS A 426 -7.41 -1.41 -18.35
N SER A 427 -7.57 -0.13 -18.05
CA SER A 427 -7.61 0.93 -19.07
C SER A 427 -6.60 2.04 -18.72
N SER A 428 -5.85 2.50 -19.71
CA SER A 428 -5.01 3.70 -19.55
C SER A 428 -5.82 5.00 -19.50
N HIS A 429 -7.14 4.94 -19.72
CA HIS A 429 -8.01 6.11 -19.85
C HIS A 429 -8.43 6.67 -18.49
N ASP A 430 -8.55 5.83 -17.46
CA ASP A 430 -9.05 6.27 -16.14
C ASP A 430 -8.10 7.19 -15.38
N TRP A 431 -6.78 7.08 -15.60
CA TRP A 431 -5.79 7.96 -14.98
C TRP A 431 -5.82 9.39 -15.53
N ARG A 432 -6.20 9.57 -16.80
CA ARG A 432 -6.26 10.89 -17.45
C ARG A 432 -7.30 11.82 -16.81
N GLY A 433 -8.34 11.25 -16.18
CA GLY A 433 -9.38 12.02 -15.51
C GLY A 433 -9.01 12.58 -14.13
N LEU A 434 -7.87 12.16 -13.53
CA LEU A 434 -7.41 12.69 -12.23
C LEU A 434 -6.73 14.06 -12.36
N PHE A 435 -6.09 14.32 -13.50
CA PHE A 435 -5.34 15.55 -13.74
C PHE A 435 -6.15 16.53 -14.58
N LYS A 436 -7.33 16.94 -14.07
CA LYS A 436 -8.25 17.86 -14.76
C LYS A 436 -7.59 19.23 -15.04
N GLY A 437 -6.97 19.36 -16.20
CA GLY A 437 -6.80 20.61 -16.95
C GLY A 437 -7.53 20.48 -18.29
N GLU A 438 -8.26 21.51 -18.72
CA GLU A 438 -9.28 21.50 -19.80
C GLU A 438 -8.79 21.23 -21.23
N THR A 439 -7.56 20.75 -21.43
CA THR A 439 -7.15 20.24 -22.74
C THR A 439 -7.56 18.77 -22.83
N ALA A 440 -8.38 18.43 -23.83
CA ALA A 440 -8.66 17.05 -24.17
C ALA A 440 -7.32 16.35 -24.48
N VAL A 441 -6.81 15.61 -23.50
CA VAL A 441 -5.62 14.78 -23.61
C VAL A 441 -5.95 13.61 -24.54
N THR A 442 -5.69 13.80 -25.83
CA THR A 442 -5.96 12.79 -26.86
C THR A 442 -4.79 11.85 -27.07
N THR A 443 -3.58 12.28 -26.70
CA THR A 443 -2.34 11.48 -26.74
C THR A 443 -1.62 11.51 -25.41
N LEU A 444 -0.71 10.55 -25.18
CA LEU A 444 0.16 10.56 -24.00
C LEU A 444 1.00 11.85 -23.98
N SER A 445 1.49 12.31 -25.14
CA SER A 445 2.22 13.59 -25.30
C SER A 445 1.43 14.76 -24.70
N ASP A 446 0.12 14.86 -24.90
CA ASP A 446 -0.67 15.99 -24.37
C ASP A 446 -0.81 15.97 -22.83
N ALA A 447 -0.96 14.79 -22.21
CA ALA A 447 -1.00 14.63 -20.75
C ALA A 447 0.34 15.02 -20.14
N PHE A 448 1.37 14.64 -20.86
CA PHE A 448 2.73 14.76 -20.47
C PHE A 448 3.31 16.13 -20.79
N ASP A 449 2.87 16.87 -21.79
CA ASP A 449 3.30 18.25 -22.09
C ASP A 449 2.71 19.22 -21.05
N VAL A 450 1.48 18.97 -20.59
CA VAL A 450 0.88 19.66 -19.42
C VAL A 450 1.60 19.25 -18.14
N GLY A 451 1.88 17.96 -17.98
CA GLY A 451 2.71 17.42 -16.90
C GLY A 451 4.12 18.00 -16.89
N THR A 452 4.78 18.16 -18.03
CA THR A 452 6.16 18.64 -18.22
C THR A 452 6.24 20.14 -17.99
N ALA A 453 5.32 20.94 -18.55
CA ALA A 453 5.33 22.38 -18.31
C ALA A 453 5.13 22.72 -16.82
N LEU A 454 4.29 21.96 -16.11
CA LEU A 454 4.09 22.14 -14.68
C LEU A 454 5.22 21.46 -13.86
N THR A 455 5.73 20.29 -14.28
CA THR A 455 6.82 19.55 -13.60
C THR A 455 8.12 20.32 -13.72
N GLU A 456 8.47 20.87 -14.88
CA GLU A 456 9.64 21.75 -15.06
C GLU A 456 9.50 23.01 -14.19
N GLN A 457 8.33 23.66 -14.16
CA GLN A 457 8.11 24.86 -13.34
C GLN A 457 8.19 24.57 -11.82
N TYR A 458 7.60 23.47 -11.35
CA TYR A 458 7.59 23.10 -9.94
C TYR A 458 8.90 22.43 -9.50
N GLN A 459 9.54 21.62 -10.35
CA GLN A 459 10.87 21.05 -10.08
C GLN A 459 11.95 22.12 -10.12
N GLU A 460 11.91 23.08 -11.04
CA GLU A 460 12.81 24.24 -11.01
C GLU A 460 12.63 25.04 -9.70
N THR A 461 11.39 25.14 -9.20
CA THR A 461 11.09 25.79 -7.91
C THR A 461 11.59 24.97 -6.71
N ALA A 462 11.37 23.66 -6.70
CA ALA A 462 11.84 22.76 -5.64
C ALA A 462 13.37 22.66 -5.62
N GLU A 463 14.01 22.56 -6.79
CA GLU A 463 15.47 22.58 -6.95
C GLU A 463 16.05 23.92 -6.49
N LYS A 464 15.46 25.07 -6.90
CA LYS A 464 15.86 26.39 -6.39
C LYS A 464 15.71 26.50 -4.88
N LEU A 465 14.64 25.95 -4.29
CA LEU A 465 14.42 25.96 -2.84
C LEU A 465 15.42 25.06 -2.10
N LEU A 466 15.74 23.89 -2.63
CA LEU A 466 16.73 22.96 -2.08
C LEU A 466 18.15 23.54 -2.19
N ILE A 467 18.52 24.10 -3.35
CA ILE A 467 19.78 24.82 -3.56
C ILE A 467 19.87 25.99 -2.58
N ALA A 468 18.82 26.81 -2.45
CA ALA A 468 18.82 27.93 -1.51
C ALA A 468 18.93 27.48 -0.04
N LYS A 469 18.32 26.35 0.34
CA LYS A 469 18.51 25.74 1.68
C LYS A 469 19.96 25.26 1.87
N PHE A 470 20.53 24.62 0.86
CA PHE A 470 21.92 24.13 0.87
C PHE A 470 22.93 25.27 0.96
N GLU A 471 22.75 26.32 0.18
CA GLU A 471 23.57 27.54 0.21
C GLU A 471 23.48 28.25 1.57
N LYS A 472 22.29 28.35 2.16
CA LYS A 472 22.11 28.90 3.53
C LYS A 472 22.80 28.06 4.59
N LEU A 473 22.74 26.72 4.48
CA LEU A 473 23.45 25.80 5.38
C LEU A 473 24.97 25.96 5.27
N ASN A 474 25.51 26.06 4.05
CA ASN A 474 26.93 26.27 3.83
C ASN A 474 27.39 27.66 4.28
N ALA A 475 26.57 28.69 4.12
CA ALA A 475 26.86 30.04 4.63
C ALA A 475 26.83 30.12 6.17
N ALA A 476 26.06 29.26 6.84
CA ALA A 476 26.04 29.18 8.30
C ALA A 476 27.29 28.48 8.88
N GLU A 477 27.98 27.64 8.11
CA GLU A 477 29.20 26.94 8.53
C GLU A 477 30.44 27.83 8.56
N THR A 478 30.46 28.95 7.84
CA THR A 478 31.54 29.94 7.96
C THR A 478 31.65 30.57 9.35
N GLU A 479 30.67 30.36 10.24
CA GLU A 479 30.64 30.93 11.59
C GLU A 479 30.79 29.90 12.74
N SER A 480 30.79 28.58 12.49
CA SER A 480 30.92 27.58 13.56
C SER A 480 31.29 26.19 13.01
N ALA A 481 32.21 25.49 13.71
CA ALA A 481 32.63 24.13 13.39
C ALA A 481 31.44 23.19 13.14
N ALA A 482 31.43 22.55 11.98
CA ALA A 482 30.36 21.68 11.51
C ALA A 482 30.06 20.56 12.51
N SER A 483 28.83 20.53 13.02
CA SER A 483 28.36 19.46 13.90
C SER A 483 27.99 18.21 13.08
N ALA A 484 28.05 17.02 13.69
CA ALA A 484 27.58 15.78 13.06
C ALA A 484 26.12 15.86 12.57
N GLN A 485 25.30 16.69 13.21
CA GLN A 485 23.92 16.95 12.82
C GLN A 485 23.82 17.70 11.48
N THR A 486 24.75 18.63 11.21
CA THR A 486 24.81 19.36 9.93
C THR A 486 25.12 18.42 8.75
N ASN A 487 26.05 17.48 8.95
CA ASN A 487 26.38 16.48 7.94
C ASN A 487 25.20 15.52 7.66
N GLN A 488 24.43 15.13 8.69
CA GLN A 488 23.22 14.33 8.51
C GLN A 488 22.15 15.08 7.71
N ILE A 489 21.93 16.37 8.00
CA ILE A 489 21.00 17.22 7.23
C ILE A 489 21.46 17.35 5.78
N ARG A 490 22.77 17.51 5.54
CA ARG A 490 23.34 17.58 4.19
C ARG A 490 23.09 16.29 3.40
N GLN A 491 23.32 15.13 4.03
CA GLN A 491 23.05 13.84 3.39
C GLN A 491 21.57 13.65 3.07
N ALA A 492 20.67 14.06 3.98
CA ALA A 492 19.22 14.00 3.74
C ALA A 492 18.80 14.88 2.55
N LEU A 493 19.32 16.12 2.47
CA LEU A 493 19.06 17.02 1.35
C LEU A 493 19.64 16.49 0.02
N GLN A 494 20.83 15.88 0.05
CA GLN A 494 21.43 15.25 -1.13
C GLN A 494 20.55 14.09 -1.63
N ASN A 495 20.06 13.24 -0.73
CA ASN A 495 19.17 12.13 -1.06
C ASN A 495 17.85 12.64 -1.66
N GLN A 496 17.27 13.72 -1.11
CA GLN A 496 16.08 14.37 -1.67
C GLN A 496 16.33 14.92 -3.08
N LEU A 497 17.47 15.57 -3.31
CA LEU A 497 17.84 16.07 -4.64
C LEU A 497 18.05 14.91 -5.63
N THR A 498 18.65 13.80 -5.20
CA THR A 498 18.74 12.58 -6.00
C THR A 498 17.37 12.03 -6.35
N GLN A 499 16.42 12.02 -5.41
CA GLN A 499 15.05 11.57 -5.64
C GLN A 499 14.30 12.48 -6.63
N VAL A 500 14.47 13.80 -6.53
CA VAL A 500 13.89 14.76 -7.50
C VAL A 500 14.47 14.53 -8.90
N ASN A 501 15.78 14.34 -9.01
CA ASN A 501 16.43 14.04 -10.30
C ASN A 501 16.01 12.68 -10.87
N TYR A 502 15.82 11.67 -10.02
CA TYR A 502 15.28 10.37 -10.40
C TYR A 502 13.86 10.51 -10.95
N SER A 503 12.99 11.24 -10.26
CA SER A 503 11.64 11.55 -10.76
C SER A 503 11.67 12.29 -12.09
N ARG A 504 12.61 13.22 -12.31
CA ARG A 504 12.81 13.90 -13.60
C ARG A 504 13.18 12.91 -14.71
N GLN A 505 14.15 12.04 -14.45
CA GLN A 505 14.61 11.03 -15.42
C GLN A 505 13.52 10.01 -15.73
N LEU A 506 12.76 9.60 -14.72
CA LEU A 506 11.60 8.73 -14.88
C LEU A 506 10.52 9.37 -15.76
N VAL A 507 10.24 10.66 -15.55
CA VAL A 507 9.34 11.43 -16.41
C VAL A 507 9.90 11.50 -17.84
N GLU A 508 11.15 11.90 -18.05
CA GLU A 508 11.83 11.91 -19.38
C GLU A 508 11.78 10.54 -20.08
N LEU A 509 11.98 9.47 -19.34
CA LEU A 509 11.94 8.09 -19.82
C LEU A 509 10.54 7.68 -20.27
N LEU A 510 9.51 8.04 -19.49
CA LEU A 510 8.10 7.81 -19.80
C LEU A 510 7.63 8.68 -20.98
N LEU A 511 8.21 9.87 -21.16
CA LEU A 511 7.95 10.83 -22.22
C LEU A 511 8.51 10.41 -23.58
N HIS A 512 9.78 10.01 -23.61
CA HIS A 512 10.55 9.92 -24.85
C HIS A 512 10.97 8.48 -25.21
N GLY A 513 10.76 7.51 -24.32
CA GLY A 513 11.17 6.13 -24.55
C GLY A 513 12.69 5.94 -24.66
N SER A 514 13.48 6.97 -24.34
CA SER A 514 14.94 6.96 -24.30
C SER A 514 15.44 7.97 -23.28
N TRP A 515 16.52 7.62 -22.59
CA TRP A 515 17.25 8.53 -21.70
C TRP A 515 17.92 9.64 -22.51
N SER A 516 17.97 10.85 -21.95
CA SER A 516 18.87 11.87 -22.46
C SER A 516 20.32 11.45 -22.13
N ASP A 517 21.22 11.45 -23.12
CA ASP A 517 22.64 11.09 -22.93
C ASP A 517 23.39 12.06 -21.98
N GLU A 518 22.73 13.12 -21.52
CA GLU A 518 23.25 14.11 -20.59
C GLU A 518 22.92 13.73 -19.14
N GLY A 519 23.60 12.71 -18.62
CA GLY A 519 23.64 12.43 -17.18
C GLY A 519 24.12 13.65 -16.36
N PRO A 520 23.96 13.65 -15.02
CA PRO A 520 24.25 14.82 -14.18
C PRO A 520 25.71 15.26 -14.35
N LYS A 521 25.92 16.37 -15.05
CA LYS A 521 27.20 17.09 -15.11
C LYS A 521 27.41 17.86 -13.80
N GLY A 522 27.54 17.12 -12.69
CA GLY A 522 28.16 17.66 -11.50
C GLY A 522 29.66 17.75 -11.75
N ASN A 523 30.20 18.97 -11.89
CA ASN A 523 31.64 19.20 -11.82
C ASN A 523 32.12 18.84 -10.41
N ILE A 524 32.38 17.56 -10.16
CA ILE A 524 33.22 17.13 -9.04
C ILE A 524 34.65 17.43 -9.50
N ASN A 525 35.25 18.48 -8.96
CA ASN A 525 36.67 18.70 -9.07
C ASN A 525 37.38 17.57 -8.30
N PRO A 526 38.12 16.65 -8.96
CA PRO A 526 38.82 15.56 -8.26
C PRO A 526 39.94 16.07 -7.33
N ASP A 527 40.36 17.33 -7.49
CA ASP A 527 41.50 17.91 -6.79
C ASP A 527 41.13 18.59 -5.45
N SER A 528 39.89 18.51 -4.97
CA SER A 528 39.48 19.14 -3.69
C SER A 528 39.28 18.16 -2.53
N ILE A 529 39.84 16.95 -2.61
CA ILE A 529 39.97 16.08 -1.44
C ILE A 529 41.38 16.29 -0.88
N ASP A 530 41.50 17.19 0.10
CA ASP A 530 42.71 17.29 0.91
C ASP A 530 42.97 15.94 1.59
N GLU A 531 44.13 15.35 1.32
CA GLU A 531 44.65 14.22 2.08
C GLU A 531 44.76 14.60 3.56
N PRO A 532 44.26 13.78 4.51
CA PRO A 532 44.62 13.96 5.90
C PRO A 532 46.09 13.57 6.08
N GLY A 533 46.93 14.59 6.29
CA GLY A 533 48.32 14.40 6.72
C GLY A 533 48.39 13.69 8.07
N THR A 534 49.19 12.63 8.09
CA THR A 534 49.82 11.89 9.21
C THR A 534 49.31 12.08 10.64
#